data_AF-A0A1M5NVF6-F1
#
_entry.id   AF-A0A1M5NVF6-F1
#
_cell.length_a   1.000
_cell.length_b   1.000
_cell.length_c   1.000
_cell.angle_alpha   90.00
_cell.angle_beta   90.00
_cell.angle_gamma   90.00
#
_symmetry.space_group_name_H-M   'P 1'
#
loop_
_entity.id
_entity.type
_entity.pdbx_description
1 polymer ?
#
loop_
_entity_poly.entity_id
_entity_poly.type
_entity_poly.pdbx_seq_one_letter_code
_entity_poly.pdbx_strand_id
1 'polypeptide(L)'
;MKKLITLVCLLALALPGLAGDDKPIQHLDLPEVTTEAEAQTIFRDTTAELKQKQRLDSAELQQIHLITYSLERSVAYFVTHSEGERQAEARELAELVEAVHLSSETNQKTATEDNLARYFQAADRFAKGF
;
A
#
# COMPACT_ATOMS: atom_id res chain seq x y z
N MET A 1 26.03 -55.49 34.24
CA MET A 1 24.94 -55.39 33.25
C MET A 1 24.34 -53.99 33.33
N LYS A 2 24.60 -53.14 32.32
CA LYS A 2 24.17 -51.73 32.28
C LYS A 2 22.72 -51.67 31.79
N LYS A 3 21.79 -51.16 32.60
CA LYS A 3 20.41 -50.90 32.17
C LYS A 3 20.36 -49.50 31.57
N LEU A 4 20.21 -49.42 30.25
CA LEU A 4 19.86 -48.19 29.55
C LEU A 4 18.33 -48.05 29.62
N ILE A 5 17.82 -47.02 30.31
CA ILE A 5 16.40 -46.67 30.28
C ILE A 5 16.29 -45.47 29.33
N THR A 6 15.75 -45.72 28.14
CA THR A 6 15.45 -44.67 27.16
C THR A 6 14.09 -44.07 27.52
N LEU A 7 14.09 -42.86 28.07
CA LEU A 7 12.89 -42.05 28.26
C LEU A 7 12.59 -41.33 26.93
N VAL A 8 11.62 -41.82 26.17
CA VAL A 8 11.07 -41.12 25.01
C VAL A 8 9.98 -40.17 25.51
N CYS A 9 10.33 -38.90 25.68
CA CYS A 9 9.38 -37.83 25.92
C CYS A 9 8.88 -37.33 24.55
N LEU A 10 7.73 -37.82 24.11
CA LEU A 10 7.01 -37.29 22.95
C LEU A 10 6.44 -35.92 23.32
N LEU A 11 7.20 -34.87 23.04
CA LEU A 11 6.70 -33.49 23.01
C LEU A 11 6.77 -33.02 21.55
N ALA A 12 5.70 -33.22 20.79
CA ALA A 12 5.56 -32.64 19.46
C ALA A 12 4.45 -31.60 19.50
N LEU A 13 4.92 -30.35 19.46
CA LEU A 13 4.26 -29.07 19.51
C LEU A 13 2.87 -29.03 18.84
N ALA A 14 1.86 -28.64 19.61
CA ALA A 14 0.73 -27.91 19.05
C ALA A 14 1.21 -26.51 18.67
N LEU A 15 1.43 -26.28 17.37
CA LEU A 15 1.60 -24.92 16.85
C LEU A 15 0.23 -24.22 16.98
N PRO A 16 0.08 -23.14 17.77
CA PRO A 16 -1.06 -22.27 17.58
C PRO A 16 -0.93 -21.68 16.18
N GLY A 17 -1.94 -21.92 15.34
CA GLY A 17 -2.08 -21.19 14.08
C GLY A 17 -2.03 -19.71 14.41
N LEU A 18 -1.04 -19.01 13.85
CA LEU A 18 -0.95 -17.56 13.87
C LEU A 18 -2.15 -17.02 13.08
N ALA A 19 -3.30 -16.93 13.73
CA ALA A 19 -4.35 -16.03 13.30
C ALA A 19 -3.82 -14.62 13.53
N GLY A 20 -3.32 -13.99 12.47
CA GLY A 20 -3.03 -12.56 12.48
C GLY A 20 -4.31 -11.84 12.88
N ASP A 21 -4.27 -11.20 14.04
CA ASP A 21 -5.32 -10.32 14.54
C ASP A 21 -5.23 -9.05 13.68
N ASP A 22 -5.72 -9.11 12.43
CA ASP A 22 -5.75 -8.00 11.46
C ASP A 22 -6.72 -6.92 11.96
N LYS A 23 -6.32 -6.22 13.01
CA LYS A 23 -6.98 -4.98 13.41
C LYS A 23 -6.64 -3.95 12.35
N PRO A 24 -7.64 -3.22 11.80
CA PRO A 24 -7.39 -2.13 10.87
C PRO A 24 -6.33 -1.20 11.45
N ILE A 25 -5.28 -0.91 10.68
CA ILE A 25 -4.26 0.03 11.13
C ILE A 25 -4.93 1.40 11.24
N GLN A 26 -4.74 2.06 12.39
CA GLN A 26 -5.31 3.38 12.62
C GLN A 26 -4.76 4.34 11.56
N HIS A 27 -5.65 4.86 10.72
CA HIS A 27 -5.35 5.81 9.64
C HIS A 27 -4.76 7.11 10.23
N LEU A 28 -3.76 7.71 9.58
CA LEU A 28 -3.08 8.91 10.09
C LEU A 28 -4.02 10.13 10.03
N ASP A 29 -4.05 10.94 11.08
CA ASP A 29 -4.79 12.22 11.04
C ASP A 29 -3.96 13.27 10.27
N LEU A 30 -4.18 13.35 8.96
CA LEU A 30 -3.52 14.31 8.08
C LEU A 30 -4.50 15.41 7.67
N PRO A 31 -4.06 16.68 7.57
CA PRO A 31 -4.93 17.80 7.19
C PRO A 31 -5.60 17.57 5.84
N GLU A 32 -6.61 18.33 5.46
CA GLU A 32 -7.14 18.24 4.08
C GLU A 32 -6.18 18.90 3.09
N VAL A 33 -6.03 18.34 1.88
CA VAL A 33 -5.31 19.01 0.78
C VAL A 33 -6.27 19.99 0.12
N THR A 34 -5.94 21.28 0.16
CA THR A 34 -6.88 22.34 -0.25
C THR A 34 -6.45 23.14 -1.47
N THR A 35 -5.23 22.90 -1.97
CA THR A 35 -4.70 23.60 -3.14
C THR A 35 -4.15 22.64 -4.18
N GLU A 36 -4.23 23.04 -5.44
CA GLU A 36 -3.72 22.23 -6.54
C GLU A 36 -2.19 22.05 -6.46
N ALA A 37 -1.45 23.10 -6.10
CA ALA A 37 0.01 23.04 -5.97
C ALA A 37 0.46 22.07 -4.88
N GLU A 38 -0.28 22.00 -3.76
CA GLU A 38 -0.06 21.03 -2.70
C GLU A 38 -0.36 19.62 -3.20
N ALA A 39 -1.52 19.41 -3.85
CA ALA A 39 -1.87 18.11 -4.42
C ALA A 39 -0.80 17.63 -5.41
N GLN A 40 -0.41 18.45 -6.38
CA GLN A 40 0.64 18.08 -7.35
C GLN A 40 1.98 17.74 -6.68
N THR A 41 2.32 18.45 -5.60
CA THR A 41 3.54 18.18 -4.83
C THR A 41 3.48 16.84 -4.12
N ILE A 42 2.41 16.60 -3.36
CA ILE A 42 2.19 15.32 -2.68
C ILE A 42 2.20 14.19 -3.71
N PHE A 43 1.42 14.30 -4.78
CA PHE A 43 1.35 13.31 -5.85
C PHE A 43 2.72 12.95 -6.40
N ARG A 44 3.51 13.94 -6.83
CA ARG A 44 4.84 13.70 -7.41
C ARG A 44 5.77 13.05 -6.40
N ASP A 45 5.81 13.57 -5.18
CA ASP A 45 6.77 13.16 -4.17
C ASP A 45 6.46 11.73 -3.68
N THR A 46 5.18 11.41 -3.42
CA THR A 46 4.77 10.05 -3.05
C THR A 46 4.91 9.08 -4.21
N THR A 47 4.62 9.50 -5.46
CA THR A 47 4.85 8.66 -6.65
C THR A 47 6.33 8.31 -6.78
N ALA A 48 7.21 9.30 -6.59
CA ALA A 48 8.65 9.10 -6.64
C ALA A 48 9.12 8.16 -5.53
N GLU A 49 8.57 8.28 -4.32
CA GLU A 49 8.87 7.38 -3.22
C GLU A 49 8.41 5.94 -3.50
N LEU A 50 7.19 5.74 -4.03
CA LEU A 50 6.70 4.43 -4.43
C LEU A 50 7.60 3.77 -5.47
N LYS A 51 8.12 4.54 -6.45
CA LYS A 51 9.08 4.03 -7.46
C LYS A 51 10.39 3.50 -6.86
N GLN A 52 10.73 3.88 -5.62
CA GLN A 52 11.91 3.36 -4.91
C GLN A 52 11.64 2.05 -4.14
N LYS A 53 10.39 1.61 -3.98
CA LYS A 53 10.04 0.39 -3.23
C LYS A 53 10.01 -0.82 -4.17
N GLN A 54 11.09 -1.58 -4.20
CA GLN A 54 11.29 -2.68 -5.17
C GLN A 54 11.40 -4.06 -4.53
N ARG A 55 11.74 -4.14 -3.23
CA ARG A 55 11.91 -5.41 -2.53
C ARG A 55 10.55 -6.05 -2.22
N LEU A 56 9.56 -5.21 -1.91
CA LEU A 56 8.20 -5.62 -1.55
C LEU A 56 8.21 -6.73 -0.48
N ASP A 57 9.13 -6.63 0.48
CA ASP A 57 9.08 -7.40 1.72
C ASP A 57 8.08 -6.75 2.68
N SER A 58 7.74 -7.42 3.79
CA SER A 58 6.74 -6.89 4.74
C SER A 58 7.05 -5.47 5.24
N ALA A 59 8.32 -5.10 5.35
CA ALA A 59 8.71 -3.76 5.75
C ALA A 59 8.41 -2.73 4.65
N GLU A 60 8.73 -3.03 3.39
CA GLU A 60 8.38 -2.15 2.27
C GLU A 60 6.88 -2.12 1.97
N LEU A 61 6.16 -3.22 2.14
CA LEU A 61 4.71 -3.24 1.98
C LEU A 61 4.03 -2.34 3.02
N GLN A 62 4.51 -2.36 4.26
CA GLN A 62 4.04 -1.41 5.28
C GLN A 62 4.38 0.05 4.93
N GLN A 63 5.55 0.32 4.35
CA GLN A 63 5.90 1.66 3.87
C GLN A 63 5.02 2.09 2.72
N ILE A 64 4.75 1.21 1.74
CA ILE A 64 3.85 1.47 0.62
C ILE A 64 2.47 1.85 1.14
N HIS A 65 1.92 1.09 2.08
CA HIS A 65 0.65 1.40 2.73
C HIS A 65 0.64 2.82 3.35
N LEU A 66 1.69 3.22 4.06
CA LEU A 66 1.79 4.57 4.63
C LEU A 66 1.93 5.66 3.56
N ILE A 67 2.62 5.37 2.46
CA ILE A 67 2.78 6.30 1.34
C ILE A 67 1.45 6.48 0.60
N THR A 68 0.71 5.40 0.35
CA THR A 68 -0.60 5.46 -0.34
C THR A 68 -1.61 6.29 0.43
N TYR A 69 -1.55 6.28 1.76
CA TYR A 69 -2.39 7.14 2.59
C TYR A 69 -2.24 8.65 2.29
N SER A 70 -1.01 9.11 2.08
CA SER A 70 -0.76 10.52 1.70
C SER A 70 -1.16 10.79 0.24
N LEU A 71 -0.89 9.84 -0.64
CA LEU A 71 -1.23 9.92 -2.05
C LEU A 71 -2.75 9.98 -2.28
N GLU A 72 -3.56 9.22 -1.54
CA GLU A 72 -5.02 9.23 -1.58
C GLU A 72 -5.60 10.63 -1.42
N ARG A 73 -5.07 11.40 -0.46
CA ARG A 73 -5.52 12.78 -0.21
C ARG A 73 -5.29 13.68 -1.42
N SER A 74 -4.12 13.55 -2.08
CA SER A 74 -3.85 14.27 -3.31
C SER A 74 -4.78 13.84 -4.44
N VAL A 75 -5.02 12.56 -4.60
CA VAL A 75 -5.88 12.04 -5.67
C VAL A 75 -7.34 12.44 -5.44
N ALA A 76 -7.82 12.44 -4.19
CA ALA A 76 -9.14 12.92 -3.80
C ALA A 76 -9.34 14.41 -4.16
N TYR A 77 -8.31 15.24 -3.98
CA TYR A 77 -8.34 16.63 -4.46
C TYR A 77 -8.57 16.67 -5.97
N PHE A 78 -7.81 15.89 -6.76
CA PHE A 78 -7.96 15.87 -8.22
C PHE A 78 -9.32 15.36 -8.67
N VAL A 79 -9.88 14.32 -8.03
CA VAL A 79 -11.22 13.81 -8.32
C VAL A 79 -12.28 14.88 -8.10
N THR A 80 -12.14 15.68 -7.05
CA THR A 80 -13.10 16.70 -6.66
C THR A 80 -13.01 17.95 -7.53
N HIS A 81 -11.81 18.33 -7.96
CA HIS A 81 -11.54 19.64 -8.57
C HIS A 81 -11.21 19.60 -10.07
N SER A 82 -10.97 18.41 -10.66
CA SER A 82 -10.78 18.27 -12.11
C SER A 82 -12.12 18.11 -12.83
N GLU A 83 -12.15 18.41 -14.13
CA GLU A 83 -13.32 18.24 -14.99
C GLU A 83 -13.02 17.34 -16.20
N GLY A 84 -14.08 16.80 -16.81
CA GLY A 84 -13.99 16.04 -18.06
C GLY A 84 -13.09 14.81 -17.99
N GLU A 85 -12.26 14.61 -19.02
CA GLU A 85 -11.33 13.48 -19.13
C GLU A 85 -10.35 13.40 -17.95
N ARG A 86 -9.87 14.56 -17.47
CA ARG A 86 -8.96 14.62 -16.33
C ARG A 86 -9.60 14.14 -15.03
N GLN A 87 -10.90 14.39 -14.85
CA GLN A 87 -11.64 13.84 -13.70
C GLN A 87 -11.77 12.32 -13.81
N ALA A 88 -11.99 11.79 -15.02
CA ALA A 88 -12.06 10.35 -15.24
C ALA A 88 -10.71 9.67 -14.92
N GLU A 89 -9.60 10.25 -15.38
CA GLU A 89 -8.25 9.79 -15.04
C GLU A 89 -7.97 9.86 -13.54
N ALA A 90 -8.40 10.92 -12.86
CA ALA A 90 -8.26 11.04 -11.41
C ALA A 90 -9.04 9.95 -10.64
N ARG A 91 -10.22 9.54 -11.13
CA ARG A 91 -11.00 8.45 -10.54
C ARG A 91 -10.33 7.10 -10.74
N GLU A 92 -9.78 6.85 -11.93
CA GLU A 92 -8.98 5.65 -12.18
C GLU A 92 -7.75 5.60 -11.25
N LEU A 93 -7.08 6.73 -11.04
CA LEU A 93 -6.01 6.83 -10.05
C LEU A 93 -6.51 6.49 -8.64
N ALA A 94 -7.69 6.98 -8.24
CA ALA A 94 -8.23 6.70 -6.90
C ALA A 94 -8.45 5.21 -6.68
N GLU A 95 -9.04 4.52 -7.67
CA GLU A 95 -9.23 3.06 -7.63
C GLU A 95 -7.91 2.30 -7.56
N LEU A 96 -6.90 2.73 -8.33
CA LEU A 96 -5.60 2.07 -8.35
C LEU A 96 -4.81 2.31 -7.06
N VAL A 97 -4.86 3.51 -6.50
CA VAL A 97 -4.19 3.82 -5.23
C VAL A 97 -4.81 3.02 -4.10
N GLU A 98 -6.13 2.93 -4.03
CA GLU A 98 -6.83 2.08 -3.07
C GLU A 98 -6.43 0.60 -3.21
N ALA A 99 -6.33 0.10 -4.46
CA ALA A 99 -5.90 -1.26 -4.70
C ALA A 99 -4.45 -1.53 -4.21
N VAL A 100 -3.54 -0.57 -4.40
CA VAL A 100 -2.17 -0.64 -3.85
C VAL A 100 -2.21 -0.58 -2.31
N HIS A 101 -3.00 0.33 -1.74
CA HIS A 101 -3.17 0.49 -0.30
C HIS A 101 -3.57 -0.84 0.36
N LEU A 102 -4.71 -1.40 -0.04
CA LEU A 102 -5.27 -2.61 0.55
C LEU A 102 -4.35 -3.84 0.36
N SER A 103 -3.77 -4.00 -0.83
CA SER A 103 -2.87 -5.13 -1.10
C SER A 103 -1.56 -5.03 -0.29
N SER A 104 -1.06 -3.82 -0.07
CA SER A 104 0.14 -3.59 0.74
C SER A 104 -0.13 -3.73 2.25
N GLU A 105 -1.29 -3.28 2.74
CA GLU A 105 -1.72 -3.45 4.15
C GLU A 105 -1.79 -4.93 4.53
N THR A 106 -2.36 -5.74 3.63
CA THR A 106 -2.56 -7.19 3.84
C THR A 106 -1.36 -8.05 3.41
N ASN A 107 -0.18 -7.44 3.18
CA ASN A 107 1.04 -8.14 2.79
C ASN A 107 0.92 -8.99 1.50
N GLN A 108 0.01 -8.65 0.58
CA GLN A 108 -0.19 -9.35 -0.68
C GLN A 108 0.82 -8.87 -1.74
N LYS A 109 2.06 -9.36 -1.68
CA LYS A 109 3.17 -8.93 -2.55
C LYS A 109 2.83 -8.91 -4.04
N THR A 110 2.33 -10.01 -4.61
CA THR A 110 2.04 -10.10 -6.05
C THR A 110 0.95 -9.14 -6.47
N ALA A 111 -0.13 -9.03 -5.69
CA ALA A 111 -1.19 -8.06 -5.97
C ALA A 111 -0.68 -6.61 -5.88
N THR A 112 0.19 -6.32 -4.90
CA THR A 112 0.80 -5.00 -4.76
C THR A 112 1.66 -4.66 -5.98
N GLU A 113 2.47 -5.60 -6.46
CA GLU A 113 3.31 -5.44 -7.65
C GLU A 113 2.48 -5.14 -8.91
N ASP A 114 1.44 -5.94 -9.17
CA ASP A 114 0.54 -5.76 -10.31
C ASP A 114 -0.19 -4.42 -10.25
N ASN A 115 -0.69 -4.04 -9.07
CA ASN A 115 -1.39 -2.77 -8.86
C ASN A 115 -0.44 -1.57 -9.00
N LEU A 116 0.79 -1.65 -8.49
CA LEU A 116 1.81 -0.60 -8.67
C LEU A 116 2.14 -0.38 -10.15
N ALA A 117 2.28 -1.46 -10.93
CA ALA A 117 2.55 -1.34 -12.36
C ALA A 117 1.43 -0.59 -13.10
N ARG A 118 0.17 -0.91 -12.79
CA ARG A 118 -1.00 -0.23 -13.35
C ARG A 118 -1.07 1.23 -12.89
N TYR A 119 -0.86 1.46 -11.59
CA TYR A 119 -0.80 2.78 -11.00
C TYR A 119 0.25 3.67 -11.69
N PHE A 120 1.48 3.18 -11.89
CA PHE A 120 2.52 3.99 -12.52
C PHE A 120 2.20 4.37 -13.97
N GLN A 121 1.54 3.50 -14.74
CA GLN A 121 1.09 3.83 -16.08
C GLN A 121 0.01 4.93 -16.08
N ALA A 122 -0.95 4.82 -15.17
CA ALA A 122 -1.98 5.84 -14.99
C ALA A 122 -1.38 7.16 -14.48
N ALA A 123 -0.44 7.10 -13.54
CA ALA A 123 0.22 8.26 -12.97
C ALA A 123 1.07 9.00 -14.00
N ASP A 124 1.84 8.29 -14.82
CA ASP A 124 2.63 8.88 -15.91
C ASP A 124 1.72 9.48 -17.00
N ARG A 125 0.51 8.95 -17.21
CA ARG A 125 -0.50 9.55 -18.11
C ARG A 125 -1.06 10.84 -17.52
N PHE A 126 -1.57 10.78 -16.29
CA PHE A 126 -2.18 11.90 -15.59
C PHE A 126 -1.20 13.08 -15.40
N ALA A 127 0.06 12.77 -15.08
CA ALA A 127 1.13 13.76 -14.92
C ALA A 127 1.51 14.51 -16.20
N LYS A 128 0.97 14.16 -17.37
CA LYS A 128 1.15 14.98 -18.58
C LYS A 128 0.24 16.21 -18.59
N GLY A 129 -0.75 16.25 -17.71
CA GLY A 129 -1.68 17.37 -17.56
C GLY A 129 -1.10 18.58 -16.81
N PHE A 130 0.11 18.47 -16.26
CA PHE A 130 0.81 19.54 -15.53
C PHE A 130 2.32 19.31 -15.56
#